data_AF-A0A3S1X5L9-F1
#
_entry.id   AF-A0A3S1X5L9-F1
#
_cell.length_a   1.000
_cell.length_b   1.000
_cell.length_c   1.000
_cell.angle_alpha   90.00
_cell.angle_beta   90.00
_cell.angle_gamma   90.00
#
_symmetry.space_group_name_H-M   'P 1'
#
loop_
_entity.id
_entity.type
_entity.pdbx_description
1 polymer ?
#
loop_
_entity_poly.entity_id
_entity_poly.type
_entity_poly.pdbx_seq_one_letter_code
_entity_poly.pdbx_strand_id
1 'polypeptide(L)'
;MRTLIGAIAATLLLSTAAFAGQTEGLIKKIDKDTATLTLDDGKSYKLNAETDLDALKPGMDIVIAYDVTNGENIVTDMELPDSSAN
;
A
#
# COMPACT_ATOMS: atom_id res chain seq x y z
N MET A 1 -26.42 -5.35 52.75
CA MET A 1 -26.38 -4.88 51.36
C MET A 1 -25.27 -3.85 51.19
N ARG A 2 -24.16 -4.20 50.53
CA ARG A 2 -23.26 -3.25 49.85
C ARG A 2 -22.74 -3.95 48.60
N THR A 3 -23.57 -3.85 47.57
CA THR A 3 -23.34 -4.26 46.18
C THR A 3 -21.96 -3.83 45.70
N LEU A 4 -21.16 -4.75 45.16
CA LEU A 4 -21.13 -5.14 43.74
C LEU A 4 -20.37 -4.11 42.88
N ILE A 5 -19.48 -4.64 42.03
CA ILE A 5 -18.97 -4.04 40.78
C ILE A 5 -17.71 -3.16 40.95
N GLY A 6 -16.58 -3.82 41.20
CA GLY A 6 -15.30 -3.32 40.69
C GLY A 6 -15.29 -3.54 39.18
N ALA A 7 -15.48 -2.47 38.41
CA ALA A 7 -15.56 -2.51 36.96
C ALA A 7 -14.24 -3.01 36.36
N ILE A 8 -14.26 -4.22 35.81
CA ILE A 8 -13.24 -4.75 34.91
C ILE A 8 -13.41 -3.99 33.58
N ALA A 9 -12.77 -2.83 33.46
CA ALA A 9 -12.57 -2.19 32.17
C ALA A 9 -11.37 -2.84 31.49
N ALA A 10 -11.58 -4.03 30.91
CA ALA A 10 -10.63 -4.62 29.99
C ALA A 10 -10.62 -3.77 28.72
N THR A 11 -9.71 -2.79 28.66
CA THR A 11 -9.43 -2.03 27.44
C THR A 11 -8.86 -2.99 26.42
N LEU A 12 -9.73 -3.49 25.54
CA LEU A 12 -9.37 -4.30 24.40
C LEU A 12 -8.62 -3.37 23.42
N LEU A 13 -7.29 -3.31 23.56
CA LEU A 13 -6.42 -2.71 22.56
C LEU A 13 -6.50 -3.58 21.32
N LEU A 14 -7.37 -3.22 20.37
CA LEU A 14 -7.39 -3.79 19.04
C LEU A 14 -6.09 -3.36 18.35
N SER A 15 -5.07 -4.20 18.46
CA SER A 15 -3.86 -4.09 17.66
C SER A 15 -4.23 -4.37 16.21
N THR A 16 -4.50 -3.32 15.44
CA THR A 16 -4.61 -3.40 13.98
C THR A 16 -3.21 -3.73 13.45
N ALA A 17 -2.96 -5.00 13.13
CA ALA A 17 -1.76 -5.38 12.41
C ALA A 17 -1.76 -4.67 11.06
N ALA A 18 -0.76 -3.83 10.82
CA ALA A 18 -0.48 -3.33 9.48
C ALA A 18 0.02 -4.53 8.66
N PHE A 19 -0.74 -4.91 7.64
CA PHE A 19 -0.33 -5.96 6.70
C PHE A 19 0.48 -5.31 5.59
N ALA A 20 1.80 -5.49 5.66
CA ALA A 20 2.70 -5.20 4.55
C ALA A 20 2.67 -6.38 3.56
N GLY A 21 2.46 -6.08 2.28
CA GLY A 21 2.58 -7.01 1.17
C GLY A 21 3.64 -6.54 0.19
N GLN A 22 4.17 -7.48 -0.60
CA GLN A 22 5.01 -7.18 -1.75
C GLN A 22 4.38 -7.85 -2.97
N THR A 23 4.38 -7.16 -4.10
CA THR A 23 3.97 -7.75 -5.38
C THR A 23 4.86 -7.24 -6.50
N GLU A 24 5.02 -8.08 -7.50
CA GLU A 24 5.62 -7.75 -8.79
C GLU A 24 4.51 -7.69 -9.84
N GLY A 25 4.63 -6.81 -10.82
CA GLY A 25 3.68 -6.73 -11.91
C GLY A 25 3.93 -5.60 -12.89
N LEU A 26 3.21 -5.68 -14.01
CA LEU A 26 3.31 -4.73 -15.11
C LEU A 26 2.37 -3.54 -14.88
N ILE A 27 2.87 -2.33 -15.05
CA ILE A 27 2.05 -1.13 -14.97
C ILE A 27 1.02 -1.13 -16.12
N LYS A 28 -0.27 -1.15 -15.81
CA LYS A 28 -1.35 -1.02 -16.80
C LYS A 28 -1.79 0.42 -16.99
N LYS A 29 -1.92 1.15 -15.88
CA LYS A 29 -2.42 2.53 -15.87
C LYS A 29 -1.76 3.30 -14.74
N ILE A 30 -1.46 4.57 -15.01
CA ILE A 30 -0.97 5.54 -14.02
C ILE A 30 -1.96 6.69 -14.02
N ASP A 31 -2.47 7.03 -12.83
CA ASP A 31 -3.38 8.14 -12.61
C ASP A 31 -2.64 9.22 -11.81
N LYS A 32 -2.23 10.29 -12.49
CA LYS A 32 -1.42 11.36 -11.90
C LYS A 32 -2.24 12.30 -11.00
N ASP A 33 -3.54 12.41 -11.25
CA ASP A 33 -4.43 13.23 -10.43
C ASP A 33 -4.62 12.65 -9.03
N THR A 34 -4.69 11.31 -8.93
CA THR A 34 -4.91 10.60 -7.68
C THR A 34 -3.67 9.90 -7.14
N ALA A 35 -2.51 10.04 -7.81
CA ALA A 35 -1.28 9.33 -7.53
C ALA A 35 -1.52 7.81 -7.35
N THR A 36 -2.30 7.21 -8.25
CA THR A 36 -2.69 5.80 -8.16
C THR A 36 -2.15 5.02 -9.35
N LEU A 37 -1.58 3.86 -9.06
CA LEU A 37 -1.04 2.91 -10.02
C LEU A 37 -1.94 1.69 -10.13
N THR A 38 -2.27 1.26 -11.34
CA THR A 38 -2.95 -0.02 -11.58
C THR A 38 -1.98 -0.98 -12.23
N LEU A 39 -1.77 -2.14 -11.60
CA LEU A 39 -0.96 -3.22 -12.13
C LEU A 39 -1.80 -4.19 -12.98
N ASP A 40 -1.15 -5.14 -13.63
CA ASP A 40 -1.76 -6.15 -14.49
C ASP A 40 -2.56 -7.20 -13.72
N ASP A 41 -2.32 -7.31 -12.41
CA ASP A 41 -3.15 -8.06 -11.48
C ASP A 41 -4.56 -7.47 -11.28
N GLY A 42 -4.80 -6.26 -11.81
CA GLY A 42 -6.06 -5.53 -11.72
C GLY A 42 -6.27 -4.78 -10.40
N LYS A 43 -5.29 -4.82 -9.48
CA LYS A 43 -5.33 -4.05 -8.25
C LYS A 43 -4.78 -2.66 -8.46
N SER A 44 -5.26 -1.74 -7.63
CA SER A 44 -4.79 -0.36 -7.59
C SER A 44 -4.02 -0.11 -6.30
N TYR A 45 -2.94 0.65 -6.44
CA TYR A 45 -1.94 0.93 -5.43
C TYR A 45 -1.73 2.44 -5.37
N LYS A 46 -1.91 3.01 -4.19
CA LYS A 46 -1.75 4.43 -3.96
C LYS A 46 -0.28 4.74 -3.74
N LEU A 47 0.27 5.59 -4.58
CA LEU A 47 1.66 6.00 -4.51
C LEU A 47 1.81 7.07 -3.43
N ASN A 48 2.96 7.08 -2.77
CA ASN A 48 3.29 8.16 -1.85
C ASN A 48 3.59 9.44 -2.65
N ALA A 49 3.52 10.60 -2.00
CA ALA A 49 3.78 11.88 -2.67
C ALA A 49 5.23 12.04 -3.15
N GLU A 50 6.12 11.16 -2.71
CA GLU A 50 7.55 11.16 -3.07
C GLU A 50 7.85 10.28 -4.29
N THR A 51 6.87 9.51 -4.79
CA THR A 51 7.04 8.68 -5.97
C THR A 51 7.13 9.56 -7.22
N ASP A 52 8.20 9.38 -8.00
CA ASP A 52 8.35 10.05 -9.29
C ASP A 52 7.46 9.40 -10.35
N LEU A 53 6.28 9.98 -10.57
CA LEU A 53 5.31 9.52 -11.57
C LEU A 53 5.80 9.69 -13.02
N ASP A 54 6.80 10.52 -13.27
CA ASP A 54 7.35 10.74 -14.61
C ASP A 54 8.35 9.64 -15.00
N ALA A 55 8.94 8.97 -14.01
CA ALA A 55 9.76 7.77 -14.22
C ALA A 55 8.92 6.53 -14.58
N LEU A 56 7.61 6.54 -14.30
CA LEU A 56 6.70 5.41 -14.52
C LEU A 56 6.07 5.44 -15.91
N LYS A 57 6.00 4.27 -16.55
CA LYS A 57 5.37 4.08 -17.87
C LYS A 57 4.55 2.81 -17.90
N PRO A 58 3.37 2.80 -18.56
CA PRO A 58 2.63 1.57 -18.79
C PRO A 58 3.48 0.54 -19.54
N GLY A 59 3.46 -0.70 -19.07
CA GLY A 59 4.26 -1.82 -19.56
C GLY A 59 5.62 -2.00 -18.87
N MET A 60 5.98 -1.14 -17.92
CA MET A 60 7.14 -1.39 -17.05
C MET A 60 6.82 -2.51 -16.06
N ASP A 61 7.78 -3.40 -15.88
CA ASP A 61 7.74 -4.46 -14.88
C ASP A 61 8.39 -3.96 -13.60
N ILE A 62 7.61 -3.81 -12.53
CA ILE A 62 8.07 -3.20 -11.28
C ILE A 62 7.79 -4.12 -10.10
N VAL A 63 8.57 -3.96 -9.03
CA VAL A 63 8.30 -4.58 -7.74
C VAL A 63 7.88 -3.48 -6.77
N ILE A 64 6.74 -3.67 -6.09
CA ILE A 64 6.24 -2.72 -5.09
C ILE A 64 6.05 -3.41 -3.75
N ALA A 65 6.48 -2.74 -2.68
CA ALA A 65 6.05 -3.02 -1.33
C ALA A 65 4.91 -2.06 -0.98
N TYR A 66 3.87 -2.58 -0.34
CA TYR A 66 2.71 -1.79 0.04
C TYR A 66 2.20 -2.19 1.42
N ASP A 67 1.66 -1.23 2.15
CA ASP A 67 0.92 -1.46 3.39
C ASP A 67 -0.58 -1.35 3.15
N VAL A 68 -1.34 -2.28 3.73
CA VAL A 68 -2.80 -2.19 3.74
C VAL A 68 -3.23 -1.38 4.96
N THR A 69 -3.55 -0.11 4.74
CA THR A 69 -4.04 0.80 5.79
C THR A 69 -5.48 1.18 5.48
N ASN A 70 -6.40 0.90 6.41
CA ASN A 70 -7.84 1.16 6.23
C ASN A 70 -8.46 0.54 4.96
N GLY A 71 -7.86 -0.53 4.43
CA GLY A 71 -8.31 -1.19 3.19
C GLY A 71 -7.78 -0.57 1.89
N GLU A 72 -6.94 0.47 1.97
CA GLU A 72 -6.18 1.01 0.84
C GLU A 72 -4.79 0.37 0.79
N ASN A 73 -4.32 -0.02 -0.40
CA ASN A 73 -2.94 -0.45 -0.60
C ASN A 73 -2.07 0.79 -0.83
N ILE A 74 -1.25 1.15 0.15
CA ILE A 74 -0.36 2.31 0.10
C ILE A 74 1.04 1.81 -0.19
N VAL A 75 1.62 2.22 -1.32
CA VAL A 75 2.99 1.86 -1.68
C VAL A 75 3.95 2.53 -0.70
N THR A 76 4.79 1.72 -0.08
CA THR A 76 5.83 2.15 0.85
C THR A 76 7.21 2.14 0.22
N ASP A 77 7.43 1.23 -0.73
CA ASP A 77 8.66 1.14 -1.49
C ASP A 77 8.38 0.65 -2.92
N MET A 78 9.20 1.09 -3.87
CA MET A 78 9.08 0.73 -5.27
C MET A 78 10.45 0.55 -5.89
N GLU A 79 10.66 -0.60 -6.50
CA GLU A 79 11.84 -0.92 -7.27
C GLU A 79 11.49 -0.89 -8.77
N LEU A 80 12.18 -0.01 -9.49
CA LEU A 80 12.06 0.12 -10.94
C LEU A 80 13.05 -0.85 -11.60
N PRO A 81 12.70 -1.42 -12.76
CA PRO A 81 13.62 -2.26 -13.50
C PRO A 81 14.79 -1.38 -13.95
N ASP A 82 16.02 -1.90 -13.83
CA ASP A 82 17.22 -1.19 -14.25
C ASP A 82 17.04 -0.67 -15.68
N SER A 83 16.98 0.66 -15.83
CA SER A 83 16.97 1.33 -17.15
C SER A 83 18.33 1.23 -17.86
N SER A 84 19.28 0.48 -17.29
CA SER A 84 20.69 0.32 -17.71
C SER A 84 20.87 -0.62 -18.92
N ALA A 85 19.93 -0.62 -19.86
CA ALA A 85 20.02 -1.36 -21.11
C ALA A 85 19.76 -0.44 -22.32
N ASN A 86 20.59 0.61 -22.47
CA ASN A 86 21.00 1.13 -23.78
C ASN A 86 22.19 2.08 -23.68
#